data_AF-A0A7S2EIN8-F1
#
_entry.id   AF-A0A7S2EIN8-F1
#
_cell.length_a   1.000
_cell.length_b   1.000
_cell.length_c   1.000
_cell.angle_alpha   90.00
_cell.angle_beta   90.00
_cell.angle_gamma   90.00
#
_symmetry.space_group_name_H-M   'P 1'
#
loop_
_entity.id
_entity.type
_entity.pdbx_description
1 polymer ?
#
loop_
_entity_poly.entity_id
_entity_poly.type
_entity_poly.pdbx_seq_one_letter_code
_entity_poly.pdbx_strand_id
1 'polypeptide(L)'
;CVTLSFSGMIAAANGDFCSGGASDGNIKDSPEGTFLDILDEQQFNRGSIIYNVLKYYITDCDSDLYPLQFLEEHEIEVNNALNSTTDFSTALNNTDSEQLQNICGSDFMKEKVLLGEIKGLLQTLAKDVVKALDLMSCKSINSLYANTFHEGTCTHSVKAFTWIFSSLLVISLCGMLMLTFRASLYEVEWYEGGGIPSSVKVDSDEMNEEPVDETNNEQKIEYQDYEHQDNEEPDSTKENIDPEIVVDNSREIEATLPASPLATSYITDKPEQY
;
A
#
# COMPACT_ATOMS: atom_id res chain seq x y z
N CYS A 1 -30.73 5.12 -16.05
CA CYS A 1 -31.20 4.69 -14.72
C CYS A 1 -30.12 3.92 -13.98
N VAL A 2 -29.58 2.82 -14.54
CA VAL A 2 -28.52 2.00 -13.92
C VAL A 2 -27.24 2.78 -13.55
N THR A 3 -26.82 3.74 -14.37
CA THR A 3 -25.60 4.54 -14.12
C THR A 3 -25.71 5.50 -12.94
N LEU A 4 -26.91 6.03 -12.65
CA LEU A 4 -27.14 6.94 -11.51
C LEU A 4 -27.14 6.18 -10.17
N SER A 5 -27.56 4.91 -10.17
CA SER A 5 -27.53 4.07 -8.98
C SER A 5 -26.10 3.76 -8.53
N PHE A 6 -25.17 3.54 -9.47
CA PHE A 6 -23.79 3.18 -9.15
C PHE A 6 -22.99 4.34 -8.54
N SER A 7 -23.14 5.57 -9.07
CA SER A 7 -22.45 6.75 -8.51
C SER A 7 -22.89 7.08 -7.08
N GLY A 8 -24.16 6.83 -6.75
CA GLY A 8 -24.68 7.04 -5.40
C GLY A 8 -24.07 6.09 -4.37
N MET A 9 -23.83 4.83 -4.75
CA MET A 9 -23.20 3.84 -3.87
C MET A 9 -21.75 4.21 -3.55
N ILE A 10 -20.98 4.67 -4.55
CA ILE A 10 -19.58 5.10 -4.34
C ILE A 10 -19.52 6.32 -3.42
N ALA A 11 -20.39 7.31 -3.63
CA ALA A 11 -20.43 8.49 -2.78
C ALA A 11 -20.82 8.16 -1.33
N ALA A 12 -21.80 7.26 -1.15
CA ALA A 12 -22.20 6.79 0.17
C ALA A 12 -21.08 6.00 0.86
N ALA A 13 -20.40 5.10 0.15
CA ALA A 13 -19.27 4.33 0.69
C ALA A 13 -18.10 5.23 1.09
N ASN A 14 -17.76 6.25 0.29
CA ASN A 14 -16.70 7.20 0.64
C ASN A 14 -17.11 8.10 1.81
N GLY A 15 -18.39 8.49 1.87
CA GLY A 15 -18.94 9.24 2.99
C GLY A 15 -18.84 8.46 4.30
N ASP A 16 -19.24 7.19 4.27
CA ASP A 16 -19.18 6.27 5.41
C ASP A 16 -17.74 6.01 5.85
N PHE A 17 -16.82 5.81 4.89
CA PHE A 17 -15.39 5.66 5.17
C PHE A 17 -14.83 6.87 5.91
N CYS A 18 -15.13 8.09 5.46
CA CYS A 18 -14.60 9.31 6.05
C CYS A 18 -15.35 9.80 7.29
N SER A 19 -16.62 9.45 7.46
CA SER A 19 -17.36 9.70 8.71
C SER A 19 -17.01 8.72 9.81
N GLY A 20 -16.24 7.66 9.51
CA GLY A 20 -15.66 6.75 10.48
C GLY A 20 -16.65 5.75 11.10
N GLY A 21 -16.09 4.64 11.56
CA GLY A 21 -16.76 3.60 12.34
C GLY A 21 -16.83 3.92 13.83
N ALA A 22 -17.80 3.32 14.54
CA ALA A 22 -18.07 3.58 15.95
C ALA A 22 -17.14 2.80 16.90
N SER A 23 -15.84 2.73 16.59
CA SER A 23 -14.90 1.93 17.37
C SER A 23 -14.19 2.75 18.45
N ASP A 24 -14.61 2.47 19.68
CA ASP A 24 -13.88 2.73 20.93
C ASP A 24 -13.58 4.20 21.28
N GLY A 25 -14.65 5.01 21.39
CA GLY A 25 -14.74 6.19 22.28
C GLY A 25 -13.88 7.43 21.97
N ASN A 26 -12.64 7.25 21.55
CA ASN A 26 -11.61 8.26 21.38
C ASN A 26 -11.28 8.55 19.90
N ILE A 27 -11.60 7.62 19.00
CA ILE A 27 -11.45 7.78 17.54
C ILE A 27 -12.85 7.81 16.94
N LYS A 28 -13.52 8.96 17.07
CA LYS A 28 -14.81 9.19 16.42
C LYS A 28 -14.57 10.07 15.20
N ASP A 29 -15.25 9.73 14.12
CA ASP A 29 -15.30 10.52 12.89
C ASP A 29 -14.01 10.52 12.07
N SER A 30 -13.36 9.35 11.94
CA SER A 30 -12.13 9.24 11.16
C SER A 30 -11.99 7.90 10.41
N PRO A 31 -11.35 7.88 9.22
CA PRO A 31 -11.21 6.68 8.38
C PRO A 31 -10.47 5.52 9.06
N GLU A 32 -9.66 5.84 10.05
CA GLU A 32 -8.98 4.93 10.95
C GLU A 32 -9.94 3.95 11.63
N GLY A 33 -11.08 4.44 12.13
CA GLY A 33 -12.09 3.61 12.80
C GLY A 33 -12.69 2.57 11.85
N THR A 34 -12.99 2.97 10.62
CA THR A 34 -13.51 2.06 9.58
C THR A 34 -12.49 0.97 9.22
N PHE A 35 -11.21 1.32 9.16
CA PHE A 35 -10.16 0.33 8.88
C PHE A 35 -10.03 -0.71 10.00
N LEU A 36 -10.11 -0.27 11.27
CA LEU A 36 -10.11 -1.18 12.42
C LEU A 36 -11.35 -2.09 12.42
N ASP A 37 -12.53 -1.55 12.09
CA ASP A 37 -13.77 -2.32 11.98
C ASP A 37 -13.67 -3.40 10.90
N ILE A 38 -13.09 -3.07 9.73
CA ILE A 38 -12.86 -4.04 8.65
C ILE A 38 -11.87 -5.13 9.09
N LEU A 39 -10.78 -4.76 9.77
CA LEU A 39 -9.82 -5.75 10.27
C LEU A 39 -10.46 -6.71 11.28
N ASP A 40 -11.29 -6.18 12.17
CA ASP A 40 -12.03 -6.97 13.15
C ASP A 40 -13.07 -7.87 12.48
N GLU A 41 -13.78 -7.37 11.46
CA GLU A 41 -14.78 -8.15 10.70
C GLU A 41 -14.14 -9.29 9.88
N GLN A 42 -12.95 -9.07 9.33
CA GLN A 42 -12.16 -10.10 8.66
C GLN A 42 -11.55 -11.14 9.62
N GLN A 43 -11.83 -11.04 10.93
CA GLN A 43 -11.31 -11.93 11.96
C GLN A 43 -9.78 -11.97 12.00
N PHE A 44 -9.12 -10.85 11.71
CA PHE A 44 -7.68 -10.77 11.94
C PHE A 44 -7.38 -11.04 13.40
N ASN A 45 -6.38 -11.88 13.65
CA ASN A 45 -5.98 -12.19 15.02
C ASN A 45 -5.46 -10.91 15.68
N ARG A 46 -6.18 -10.42 16.71
CA ARG A 46 -5.81 -9.22 17.49
C ARG A 46 -4.45 -9.34 18.17
N GLY A 47 -3.93 -10.55 18.35
CA GLY A 47 -2.57 -10.79 18.86
C GLY A 47 -1.49 -10.84 17.77
N SER A 48 -1.85 -10.71 16.49
CA SER A 48 -0.87 -10.73 15.40
C SER A 48 -0.04 -9.44 15.38
N ILE A 49 1.24 -9.57 15.03
CA ILE A 49 2.16 -8.43 14.90
C ILE A 49 1.60 -7.43 13.87
N ILE A 50 1.03 -7.92 12.77
CA ILE A 50 0.48 -7.07 11.70
C ILE A 50 -0.68 -6.21 12.24
N TYR A 51 -1.60 -6.79 13.01
CA TYR A 51 -2.71 -6.04 13.61
C TYR A 51 -2.18 -4.96 14.56
N ASN A 52 -1.22 -5.30 15.42
CA ASN A 52 -0.64 -4.36 16.37
C ASN A 52 0.15 -3.23 15.68
N VAL A 53 0.89 -3.54 14.61
CA VAL A 53 1.60 -2.54 13.79
C VAL A 53 0.61 -1.57 13.15
N LEU A 54 -0.45 -2.08 12.51
CA LEU A 54 -1.47 -1.23 11.90
C LEU A 54 -2.18 -0.39 12.95
N LYS A 55 -2.62 -1.01 14.05
CA LYS A 55 -3.27 -0.31 15.16
C LYS A 55 -2.36 0.80 15.71
N TYR A 56 -1.08 0.52 15.95
CA TYR A 56 -0.12 1.49 16.45
C TYR A 56 -0.04 2.75 15.57
N TYR A 57 0.10 2.59 14.25
CA TYR A 57 0.16 3.76 13.35
C TYR A 57 -1.17 4.50 13.23
N ILE A 58 -2.29 3.77 13.30
CA ILE A 58 -3.64 4.33 13.23
C ILE A 58 -4.00 5.12 14.48
N THR A 59 -3.56 4.68 15.66
CA THR A 59 -3.80 5.34 16.95
C THR A 59 -2.77 6.40 17.30
N ASP A 60 -2.20 7.07 16.29
CA ASP A 60 -1.19 8.14 16.45
C ASP A 60 0.02 7.70 17.30
N CYS A 61 0.44 6.43 17.13
CA CYS A 61 1.63 5.86 17.75
C CYS A 61 1.57 5.79 19.29
N ASP A 62 0.40 5.43 19.81
CA ASP A 62 0.18 5.18 21.24
C ASP A 62 1.29 4.30 21.84
N SER A 63 1.98 4.83 22.85
CA SER A 63 3.14 4.21 23.50
C SER A 63 2.82 2.87 24.16
N ASP A 64 1.55 2.64 24.50
CA ASP A 64 1.12 1.43 25.18
C ASP A 64 1.21 0.17 24.28
N LEU A 65 1.30 0.36 22.96
CA LEU A 65 1.27 -0.70 21.96
C LEU A 65 2.45 -0.60 20.99
N TYR A 66 3.68 -0.49 21.49
CA TYR A 66 4.87 -0.43 20.64
C TYR A 66 5.25 -1.80 20.05
N PRO A 67 4.99 -2.08 18.75
CA PRO A 67 5.14 -3.43 18.18
C PRO A 67 6.54 -3.69 17.61
N LEU A 68 7.39 -2.66 17.56
CA LEU A 68 8.73 -2.71 16.99
C LEU A 68 9.82 -2.95 18.05
N GLN A 69 9.44 -3.31 19.27
CA GLN A 69 10.37 -3.62 20.35
C GLN A 69 11.42 -4.67 19.93
N PHE A 70 11.01 -5.68 19.16
CA PHE A 70 11.93 -6.71 18.67
C PHE A 70 13.05 -6.14 17.79
N LEU A 71 12.79 -5.02 17.09
CA LEU A 71 13.77 -4.39 16.21
C LEU A 71 14.78 -3.55 17.00
N GLU A 72 14.34 -2.91 18.09
CA GLU A 72 15.24 -2.25 19.05
C GLU A 72 16.12 -3.26 19.79
N GLU A 73 15.54 -4.39 20.21
CA GLU A 73 16.29 -5.49 20.81
C GLU A 73 17.34 -6.02 19.83
N HIS A 74 16.97 -6.18 18.55
CA HIS A 74 17.90 -6.58 17.50
C HIS A 74 19.03 -5.55 17.28
N GLU A 75 18.72 -4.25 17.34
CA GLU A 75 19.73 -3.19 17.26
C GLU A 75 20.78 -3.33 18.38
N ILE A 76 20.32 -3.59 19.60
CA ILE A 76 21.20 -3.80 20.77
C ILE A 76 22.08 -5.04 20.56
N GLU A 77 21.51 -6.15 20.09
CA GLU A 77 22.26 -7.38 19.80
C GLU A 77 23.34 -7.18 18.73
N VAL A 78 23.00 -6.49 17.63
CA VAL A 78 23.96 -6.20 16.55
C VAL A 78 25.10 -5.31 17.06
N ASN A 79 24.79 -4.29 17.86
CA ASN A 79 25.81 -3.43 18.47
C ASN A 79 26.72 -4.19 19.45
N ASN A 80 26.16 -5.09 20.26
CA ASN A 80 26.93 -5.94 21.15
C ASN A 80 27.85 -6.90 20.38
N ALA A 81 27.36 -7.49 19.30
CA ALA A 81 28.16 -8.34 18.41
C ALA A 81 29.28 -7.53 17.73
N LEU A 82 29.01 -6.30 17.30
CA LEU A 82 30.00 -5.40 16.71
C LEU A 82 31.09 -5.02 17.70
N ASN A 83 30.73 -4.69 18.95
CA ASN A 83 31.68 -4.38 20.01
C ASN A 83 32.56 -5.59 20.32
N SER A 84 31.95 -6.77 20.51
CA SER A 84 32.67 -8.02 20.76
C SER A 84 33.64 -8.38 19.62
N THR A 85 33.21 -8.20 18.38
CA THR A 85 34.05 -8.41 17.18
C THR A 85 35.20 -7.41 17.11
N THR A 86 34.94 -6.15 17.49
CA THR A 86 35.95 -5.09 17.53
C THR A 86 36.98 -5.35 18.62
N ASP A 87 36.56 -5.80 19.80
CA ASP A 87 37.46 -6.16 20.91
C ASP A 87 38.33 -7.35 20.54
N PHE A 88 37.73 -8.39 19.94
CA PHE A 88 38.47 -9.54 19.45
C PHE A 88 39.48 -9.17 18.35
N SER A 89 39.06 -8.36 17.38
CA SER A 89 39.95 -7.84 16.33
C SER A 89 41.11 -7.02 16.91
N THR A 90 40.84 -6.20 17.92
CA THR A 90 41.85 -5.39 18.62
C THR A 90 42.84 -6.28 19.38
N ALA A 91 42.35 -7.30 20.09
CA ALA A 91 43.20 -8.27 20.78
C ALA A 91 44.11 -9.06 19.82
N LEU A 92 43.57 -9.47 18.67
CA LEU A 92 44.34 -10.15 17.61
C LEU A 92 45.38 -9.26 16.93
N ASN A 93 45.12 -7.95 16.83
CA ASN A 93 46.06 -6.99 16.26
C ASN A 93 47.16 -6.58 17.24
N ASN A 94 46.87 -6.59 18.54
CA ASN A 94 47.85 -6.31 19.58
C ASN A 94 48.75 -7.52 19.90
N THR A 95 48.39 -8.72 19.46
CA THR A 95 49.20 -9.93 19.64
C THR A 95 50.09 -10.15 18.42
N ASP A 96 51.38 -10.39 18.65
CA ASP A 96 52.35 -10.63 17.59
C ASP A 96 51.97 -11.88 16.77
N SER A 97 51.94 -11.73 15.45
CA SER A 97 51.52 -12.79 14.51
C SER A 97 52.42 -14.02 14.60
N GLU A 98 53.71 -13.85 14.90
CA GLU A 98 54.64 -14.98 15.07
C GLU A 98 54.28 -15.84 16.29
N GLN A 99 53.84 -15.24 17.39
CA GLN A 99 53.45 -15.98 18.59
C GLN A 99 52.18 -16.80 18.37
N LEU A 100 51.17 -16.20 17.73
CA LEU A 100 49.93 -16.89 17.36
C LEU A 100 50.20 -18.06 16.40
N GLN A 101 51.03 -17.84 15.38
CA GLN A 101 51.40 -18.90 14.43
C GLN A 101 52.14 -20.05 15.12
N ASN A 102 53.04 -19.75 16.08
CA ASN A 102 53.74 -20.77 16.85
C ASN A 102 52.83 -21.57 17.78
N ILE A 103 51.75 -20.97 18.32
CA ILE A 103 50.83 -21.63 19.25
C ILE A 103 49.80 -22.48 18.50
N CYS A 104 49.18 -21.95 17.44
CA CYS A 104 48.08 -22.65 16.76
C CYS A 104 48.53 -23.45 15.52
N GLY A 105 49.76 -23.23 15.03
CA GLY A 105 50.30 -23.95 13.89
C GLY A 105 49.63 -23.61 12.55
N SER A 106 48.88 -22.51 12.48
CA SER A 106 48.15 -22.05 11.29
C SER A 106 48.49 -20.60 10.94
N ASP A 107 48.36 -20.25 9.66
CA ASP A 107 48.52 -18.89 9.17
C ASP A 107 47.27 -18.05 9.46
N PHE A 108 47.35 -17.19 10.48
CA PHE A 108 46.26 -16.34 10.95
C PHE A 108 45.91 -15.16 10.03
N MET A 109 46.66 -14.95 8.95
CA MET A 109 46.42 -13.80 8.07
C MET A 109 45.04 -13.90 7.40
N LYS A 110 44.58 -15.12 7.08
CA LYS A 110 43.27 -15.34 6.46
C LYS A 110 42.12 -15.05 7.43
N GLU A 111 42.25 -15.48 8.68
CA GLU A 111 41.28 -15.28 9.74
C GLU A 111 41.17 -13.79 10.09
N LYS A 112 42.28 -13.04 10.09
CA LYS A 112 42.26 -11.59 10.27
C LYS A 112 41.48 -10.87 9.18
N VAL A 113 41.65 -11.27 7.91
CA VAL A 113 40.89 -10.72 6.78
C VAL A 113 39.40 -11.03 6.93
N LEU A 114 39.05 -12.30 7.20
CA LEU A 114 37.66 -12.71 7.41
C LEU A 114 36.99 -11.96 8.57
N LEU A 115 37.71 -11.75 9.67
CA LEU A 115 37.20 -10.99 10.81
C LEU A 115 36.97 -9.51 10.45
N GLY A 116 37.82 -8.93 9.61
CA GLY A 116 37.62 -7.60 9.04
C GLY A 116 36.35 -7.52 8.20
N GLU A 117 36.08 -8.52 7.37
CA GLU A 117 34.85 -8.62 6.58
C GLU A 117 33.60 -8.74 7.46
N ILE A 118 33.62 -9.62 8.47
CA ILE A 118 32.51 -9.79 9.43
C ILE A 118 32.23 -8.48 10.16
N LYS A 119 33.28 -7.79 10.62
CA LYS A 119 33.14 -6.47 11.24
C LYS A 119 32.49 -5.46 10.29
N GLY A 120 32.92 -5.42 9.03
CA GLY A 120 32.34 -4.56 8.01
C GLY A 120 30.86 -4.85 7.76
N LEU A 121 30.47 -6.13 7.69
CA LEU A 121 29.08 -6.54 7.54
C LEU A 121 28.22 -6.16 8.74
N LEU A 122 28.72 -6.37 9.98
CA LEU A 122 28.02 -5.96 11.20
C LEU A 122 27.81 -4.44 11.27
N GLN A 123 28.80 -3.65 10.84
CA GLN A 123 28.66 -2.19 10.77
C GLN A 123 27.59 -1.74 9.77
N THR A 124 27.52 -2.39 8.60
CA THR A 124 26.48 -2.12 7.61
C THR A 124 25.11 -2.51 8.16
N LEU A 125 24.99 -3.71 8.75
CA LEU A 125 23.75 -4.18 9.36
C LEU A 125 23.26 -3.23 10.46
N ALA A 126 24.14 -2.77 11.35
CA ALA A 126 23.79 -1.81 12.39
C ALA A 126 23.22 -0.51 11.79
N LYS A 127 23.85 0.01 10.74
CA LYS A 127 23.37 1.22 10.05
C LYS A 127 22.02 1.00 9.38
N ASP A 128 21.81 -0.17 8.78
CA ASP A 128 20.57 -0.49 8.10
C ASP A 128 19.41 -0.69 9.08
N VAL A 129 19.65 -1.29 10.25
CA VAL A 129 18.64 -1.38 11.33
C VAL A 129 18.24 0.00 11.83
N VAL A 130 19.21 0.90 12.09
CA VAL A 130 18.91 2.27 12.53
C VAL A 130 18.12 3.03 11.46
N LYS A 131 18.49 2.90 10.18
CA LYS A 131 17.71 3.49 9.08
C LYS A 131 16.32 2.91 8.97
N ALA A 132 16.16 1.60 9.18
CA ALA A 132 14.85 0.95 9.16
C ALA A 132 13.97 1.47 10.30
N LEU A 133 14.52 1.61 11.51
CA LEU A 133 13.83 2.22 12.66
C LEU A 133 13.44 3.68 12.40
N ASP A 134 14.33 4.48 11.79
CA ASP A 134 14.06 5.87 11.43
C ASP A 134 12.97 5.99 10.36
N LEU A 135 13.00 5.13 9.33
CA LEU A 135 11.97 5.05 8.30
C LEU A 135 10.62 4.61 8.87
N MET A 136 10.64 3.67 9.82
CA MET A 136 9.46 3.18 10.55
C MET A 136 9.03 4.10 11.69
N SER A 137 9.75 5.20 11.93
CA SER A 137 9.43 6.14 12.98
C SER A 137 8.00 6.66 12.81
N CYS A 138 7.32 6.81 13.94
CA CYS A 138 5.97 7.33 13.99
C CYS A 138 5.79 8.58 13.11
N LYS A 139 6.71 9.54 13.25
CA LYS A 139 6.63 10.82 12.54
C LYS A 139 6.61 10.65 11.01
N SER A 140 7.42 9.73 10.49
CA SER A 140 7.53 9.48 9.05
C SER A 140 6.28 8.82 8.50
N ILE A 141 5.87 7.70 9.11
CA ILE A 141 4.72 6.91 8.64
C ILE A 141 3.40 7.61 8.92
N ASN A 142 3.21 8.20 10.10
CA ASN A 142 1.98 8.89 10.44
C ASN A 142 1.73 10.08 9.50
N SER A 143 2.77 10.87 9.17
CA SER A 143 2.61 11.95 8.20
C SER A 143 2.24 11.44 6.81
N LEU A 144 2.83 10.32 6.37
CA LEU A 144 2.48 9.70 5.09
C LEU A 144 1.05 9.18 5.10
N TYR A 145 0.65 8.50 6.18
CA TYR A 145 -0.67 7.93 6.37
C TYR A 145 -1.75 9.03 6.42
N ALA A 146 -1.59 10.04 7.27
CA ALA A 146 -2.51 11.17 7.38
C ALA A 146 -2.66 11.91 6.04
N ASN A 147 -1.57 12.19 5.33
CA ASN A 147 -1.65 12.87 4.03
C ASN A 147 -2.33 11.99 2.97
N THR A 148 -2.06 10.69 2.96
CA THR A 148 -2.60 9.79 1.92
C THR A 148 -4.08 9.48 2.15
N PHE A 149 -4.44 9.11 3.38
CA PHE A 149 -5.79 8.66 3.70
C PHE A 149 -6.71 9.83 4.04
N HIS A 150 -6.30 10.71 4.96
CA HIS A 150 -7.16 11.81 5.38
C HIS A 150 -7.26 12.90 4.31
N GLU A 151 -6.14 13.36 3.75
CA GLU A 151 -6.16 14.41 2.72
C GLU A 151 -6.49 13.83 1.33
N GLY A 152 -5.84 12.74 0.92
CA GLY A 152 -6.08 12.11 -0.38
C GLY A 152 -7.50 11.55 -0.54
N THR A 153 -7.95 10.72 0.41
CA THR A 153 -9.24 10.03 0.27
C THR A 153 -10.39 10.95 0.63
N CYS A 154 -10.34 11.60 1.80
CA CYS A 154 -11.50 12.36 2.26
C CYS A 154 -11.60 13.77 1.65
N THR A 155 -10.48 14.43 1.34
CA THR A 155 -10.52 15.79 0.79
C THR A 155 -10.49 15.78 -0.74
N HIS A 156 -9.46 15.15 -1.33
CA HIS A 156 -9.27 15.20 -2.77
C HIS A 156 -10.25 14.34 -3.56
N SER A 157 -10.57 13.13 -3.07
CA SER A 157 -11.49 12.24 -3.80
C SER A 157 -12.91 12.78 -3.82
N VAL A 158 -13.43 13.29 -2.69
CA VAL A 158 -14.76 13.91 -2.63
C VAL A 158 -14.86 15.12 -3.57
N LYS A 159 -13.81 15.94 -3.64
CA LYS A 159 -13.74 17.06 -4.58
C LYS A 159 -13.77 16.57 -6.03
N ALA A 160 -12.96 15.57 -6.38
CA ALA A 160 -12.92 15.00 -7.72
C ALA A 160 -14.28 14.39 -8.12
N PHE A 161 -14.92 13.63 -7.23
CA PHE A 161 -16.25 13.08 -7.47
C PHE A 161 -17.31 14.16 -7.66
N THR A 162 -17.24 15.26 -6.91
CA THR A 162 -18.15 16.41 -7.11
C THR A 162 -18.01 17.00 -8.51
N TRP A 163 -16.79 17.13 -9.02
CA TRP A 163 -16.54 17.61 -10.38
C TRP A 163 -17.04 16.65 -11.46
N ILE A 164 -16.78 15.34 -11.29
CA ILE A 164 -17.25 14.29 -12.21
C ILE A 164 -18.78 14.23 -12.22
N PHE A 165 -19.41 14.30 -11.04
CA PHE A 165 -20.86 14.30 -10.94
C PHE A 165 -21.48 15.53 -11.61
N SER A 166 -20.87 16.70 -11.41
CA SER A 166 -21.29 17.95 -12.06
C SER A 166 -21.23 17.85 -13.59
N SER A 167 -20.12 17.34 -14.14
CA SER A 167 -19.99 17.19 -15.60
C SER A 167 -20.96 16.16 -16.18
N LEU A 168 -21.17 15.03 -15.49
CA LEU A 168 -22.15 14.02 -15.89
C LEU A 168 -23.58 14.55 -15.88
N LEU A 169 -23.94 15.40 -14.90
CA LEU A 169 -25.26 16.05 -14.87
C LEU A 169 -25.47 16.97 -16.08
N VAL A 170 -24.46 17.76 -16.45
CA VAL A 170 -24.53 18.65 -17.62
C VAL A 170 -24.70 17.83 -18.90
N ILE A 171 -23.90 16.78 -19.09
CA ILE A 171 -23.99 15.88 -20.25
C ILE A 171 -25.37 15.22 -20.32
N SER A 172 -25.88 14.74 -19.18
CA SER A 172 -27.22 14.14 -19.10
C SER A 172 -28.32 15.12 -19.49
N LEU A 173 -28.26 16.37 -19.00
CA LEU A 173 -29.24 17.40 -19.33
C LEU A 173 -29.20 17.74 -20.83
N CYS A 174 -28.01 17.93 -21.40
CA CYS A 174 -27.84 18.17 -22.82
C CYS A 174 -28.35 16.99 -23.67
N GLY A 175 -28.11 15.75 -23.24
CA GLY A 175 -28.62 14.54 -23.88
C GLY A 175 -30.15 14.48 -23.90
N MET A 176 -30.81 14.78 -22.79
CA MET A 176 -32.28 14.85 -22.73
C MET A 176 -32.84 15.95 -23.64
N LEU A 177 -32.18 17.11 -23.70
CA LEU A 177 -32.58 18.20 -24.60
C LEU A 177 -32.46 17.80 -26.08
N MET A 178 -31.37 17.14 -26.48
CA MET A 178 -31.20 16.65 -27.86
C MET A 178 -32.30 15.65 -28.24
N LEU A 179 -32.64 14.72 -27.35
CA LEU A 179 -33.71 13.74 -27.60
C LEU A 179 -35.08 14.41 -27.72
N THR A 180 -35.37 15.38 -26.86
CA THR A 180 -36.63 16.14 -26.89
C THR A 180 -36.77 16.93 -28.18
N PHE A 181 -35.71 17.64 -28.59
CA PHE A 181 -35.72 18.37 -29.86
C PHE A 181 -35.87 17.45 -31.06
N ARG A 182 -35.20 16.28 -31.05
CA ARG A 182 -35.38 15.28 -32.12
C ARG A 182 -36.81 14.76 -32.19
N ALA A 183 -37.44 14.47 -31.05
CA ALA A 183 -38.83 14.04 -31.01
C ALA A 183 -39.80 15.12 -31.53
N SER A 184 -39.49 16.40 -31.29
CA SER A 184 -40.34 17.52 -31.73
C SER A 184 -40.34 17.75 -33.25
N LEU A 185 -39.35 17.23 -33.98
CA LEU A 185 -39.25 17.37 -35.44
C LEU A 185 -40.10 16.34 -36.21
N TYR A 186 -40.62 15.30 -35.55
CA TYR A 186 -41.51 14.34 -36.19
C TYR A 186 -42.95 14.83 -36.10
N GLU A 187 -43.57 15.07 -37.26
CA GLU A 187 -44.98 15.46 -37.34
C GLU A 187 -45.87 14.34 -36.80
N VAL A 188 -46.83 14.69 -35.96
CA VAL A 188 -47.79 13.73 -35.41
C VAL A 188 -48.82 13.45 -36.51
N GLU A 189 -48.71 12.32 -37.18
CA GLU A 189 -49.72 11.86 -38.15
C GLU A 189 -50.96 11.43 -37.37
N TRP A 190 -51.93 12.34 -37.25
CA TRP A 190 -53.22 12.03 -36.63
C TRP A 190 -54.00 11.10 -37.56
N TYR A 191 -54.26 9.88 -37.10
CA TYR A 191 -55.12 8.94 -37.84
C TYR A 191 -56.55 9.48 -37.80
N GLU A 192 -56.97 10.20 -38.84
CA GLU A 192 -58.37 10.63 -39.05
C GLU A 192 -59.23 9.43 -39.46
N GLY A 193 -59.46 8.53 -38.50
CA GLY A 193 -60.38 7.42 -38.63
C GLY A 193 -60.86 7.04 -37.25
N GLY A 194 -62.09 7.42 -36.91
CA GLY A 194 -62.78 7.09 -35.65
C GLY A 194 -63.06 5.59 -35.43
N GLY A 195 -62.18 4.71 -35.91
CA GLY A 195 -62.11 3.33 -35.47
C GLY A 195 -61.19 3.26 -34.27
N ILE A 196 -61.67 2.65 -33.18
CA ILE A 196 -60.79 2.03 -32.16
C ILE A 196 -59.67 1.35 -32.96
N PRO A 197 -58.37 1.64 -32.71
CA PRO A 197 -57.31 0.92 -33.39
C PRO A 197 -57.56 -0.55 -33.07
N SER A 198 -58.08 -1.28 -34.06
CA SER A 198 -58.06 -2.73 -34.01
C SER A 198 -56.60 -3.03 -33.84
N SER A 199 -56.27 -3.50 -32.63
CA SER A 199 -54.99 -4.03 -32.17
C SER A 199 -53.98 -3.98 -33.29
N VAL A 200 -52.90 -3.21 -33.14
CA VAL A 200 -51.67 -3.44 -33.90
C VAL A 200 -51.57 -4.94 -34.05
N LYS A 201 -51.85 -5.43 -35.27
CA LYS A 201 -51.50 -6.79 -35.60
C LYS A 201 -50.00 -6.67 -35.57
N VAL A 202 -49.44 -6.96 -34.39
CA VAL A 202 -48.13 -7.57 -34.31
C VAL A 202 -48.30 -8.70 -35.29
N ASP A 203 -47.81 -8.50 -36.51
CA ASP A 203 -47.79 -9.55 -37.50
C ASP A 203 -47.11 -10.69 -36.78
N SER A 204 -47.94 -11.62 -36.34
CA SER A 204 -47.55 -12.91 -35.83
C SER A 204 -47.21 -13.76 -37.05
N ASP A 205 -46.49 -13.14 -37.99
CA ASP A 205 -45.78 -13.80 -39.06
C ASP A 205 -44.69 -14.55 -38.33
N GLU A 206 -45.05 -15.78 -37.97
CA GLU A 206 -44.18 -16.93 -37.98
C GLU A 206 -42.74 -16.60 -37.53
N MET A 207 -42.58 -16.37 -36.23
CA MET A 207 -41.63 -17.25 -35.56
C MET A 207 -42.22 -18.65 -35.71
N ASN A 208 -41.91 -19.29 -36.84
CA ASN A 208 -41.78 -20.72 -36.87
C ASN A 208 -40.83 -21.04 -35.72
N GLU A 209 -41.39 -21.52 -34.62
CA GLU A 209 -40.73 -22.51 -33.79
C GLU A 209 -40.38 -23.66 -34.75
N GLU A 210 -39.24 -23.56 -35.42
CA GLU A 210 -38.50 -24.76 -35.70
C GLU A 210 -38.29 -25.43 -34.34
N PRO A 211 -38.71 -26.69 -34.16
CA PRO A 211 -38.34 -27.43 -32.99
C PRO A 211 -36.81 -27.37 -32.92
N VAL A 212 -36.30 -26.72 -31.88
CA VAL A 212 -34.90 -26.83 -31.50
C VAL A 212 -34.70 -28.30 -31.19
N ASP A 213 -34.26 -29.04 -32.20
CA ASP A 213 -33.76 -30.39 -32.05
C ASP A 213 -32.57 -30.26 -31.10
N GLU A 214 -32.78 -30.79 -29.89
CA GLU A 214 -31.77 -31.04 -28.87
C GLU A 214 -30.80 -32.12 -29.37
N THR A 215 -30.18 -31.87 -30.52
CA THR A 215 -29.10 -32.67 -31.07
C THR A 215 -27.89 -31.79 -31.23
N ASN A 216 -27.04 -31.86 -30.22
CA ASN A 216 -25.59 -31.94 -30.37
C ASN A 216 -24.97 -30.97 -31.39
N ASN A 217 -25.24 -29.68 -31.26
CA ASN A 217 -24.28 -28.70 -31.75
C ASN A 217 -23.28 -28.48 -30.62
N GLU A 218 -22.30 -29.39 -30.56
CA GLU A 218 -20.98 -29.08 -30.04
C GLU A 218 -20.59 -27.74 -30.65
N GLN A 219 -20.75 -26.69 -29.86
CA GLN A 219 -20.20 -25.39 -30.16
C GLN A 219 -18.69 -25.60 -30.08
N LYS A 220 -18.12 -26.06 -31.20
CA LYS A 220 -16.72 -25.95 -31.51
C LYS A 220 -16.47 -24.45 -31.55
N ILE A 221 -16.18 -23.91 -30.38
CA ILE A 221 -15.49 -22.65 -30.21
C ILE A 221 -14.18 -22.88 -30.95
N GLU A 222 -14.16 -22.53 -32.23
CA GLU A 222 -12.94 -22.30 -32.96
C GLU A 222 -12.29 -21.12 -32.23
N TYR A 223 -11.43 -21.46 -31.29
CA TYR A 223 -10.40 -20.56 -30.82
C TYR A 223 -9.70 -20.08 -32.09
N GLN A 224 -9.97 -18.84 -32.49
CA GLN A 224 -8.99 -18.10 -33.27
C GLN A 224 -7.75 -18.07 -32.39
N ASP A 225 -6.83 -18.96 -32.75
CA ASP A 225 -5.45 -18.92 -32.35
C ASP A 225 -4.95 -17.55 -32.80
N TYR A 226 -5.04 -16.58 -31.88
CA TYR A 226 -4.24 -15.38 -32.00
C TYR A 226 -2.81 -15.88 -31.86
N GLU A 227 -2.18 -16.17 -33.00
CA GLU A 227 -0.75 -16.33 -33.09
C GLU A 227 -0.15 -15.19 -32.28
N HIS A 228 0.44 -15.60 -31.16
CA HIS A 228 1.31 -14.78 -30.36
C HIS A 228 2.45 -14.44 -31.32
N GLN A 229 2.32 -13.29 -31.97
CA GLN A 229 3.43 -12.67 -32.66
C GLN A 229 4.40 -12.34 -31.54
N ASP A 230 5.41 -13.20 -31.40
CA ASP A 230 6.60 -12.98 -30.60
C ASP A 230 7.16 -11.63 -31.03
N ASN A 231 6.71 -10.58 -30.33
CA ASN A 231 7.38 -9.31 -30.33
C ASN A 231 8.73 -9.59 -29.69
N GLU A 232 9.71 -9.75 -30.57
CA GLU A 232 11.06 -9.25 -30.45
C GLU A 232 11.42 -8.90 -28.99
N GLU A 233 12.15 -9.83 -28.39
CA GLU A 233 13.16 -9.55 -27.39
C GLU A 233 13.66 -8.10 -27.56
N PRO A 234 13.46 -7.21 -26.58
CA PRO A 234 14.05 -5.89 -26.66
C PRO A 234 15.56 -6.09 -26.67
N ASP A 235 16.14 -5.94 -27.86
CA ASP A 235 17.56 -5.77 -28.08
C ASP A 235 18.06 -4.81 -27.01
N SER A 236 18.95 -5.35 -26.18
CA SER A 236 19.82 -4.63 -25.26
C SER A 236 20.68 -3.65 -26.05
N THR A 237 20.04 -2.61 -26.59
CA THR A 237 20.72 -1.40 -27.01
C THR A 237 21.21 -0.76 -25.73
N LYS A 238 22.49 -1.00 -25.50
CA LYS A 238 23.40 -0.26 -24.62
C LYS A 238 22.99 1.22 -24.56
N GLU A 239 22.16 1.55 -23.59
CA GLU A 239 22.07 2.91 -23.11
C GLU A 239 23.32 3.11 -22.26
N ASN A 240 24.32 3.72 -22.88
CA ASN A 240 25.40 4.44 -22.21
C ASN A 240 24.73 5.51 -21.35
N ILE A 241 24.30 5.12 -20.15
CA ILE A 241 24.07 6.04 -19.06
C ILE A 241 25.45 6.28 -18.48
N ASP A 242 26.09 7.37 -18.91
CA ASP A 242 27.18 7.98 -18.16
C ASP A 242 26.67 8.27 -16.74
N PRO A 243 27.21 7.66 -15.68
CA PRO A 243 26.97 8.13 -14.34
C PRO A 243 27.99 9.23 -14.06
N GLU A 244 27.78 10.40 -14.66
CA GLU A 244 28.36 11.64 -14.14
C GLU A 244 27.29 12.40 -13.35
N ILE A 245 26.71 11.73 -12.34
CA ILE A 245 26.25 12.45 -11.16
C ILE A 245 27.35 12.29 -10.13
N VAL A 246 28.21 13.29 -10.15
CA VAL A 246 29.15 13.67 -9.09
C VAL A 246 28.42 13.61 -7.75
N VAL A 247 28.60 12.51 -7.02
CA VAL A 247 28.43 12.53 -5.57
C VAL A 247 29.59 13.36 -5.05
N ASP A 248 29.32 14.65 -4.84
CA ASP A 248 30.20 15.52 -4.07
C ASP A 248 30.27 14.98 -2.64
N ASN A 249 31.23 14.09 -2.42
CA ASN A 249 31.54 13.44 -1.15
C ASN A 249 32.49 14.32 -0.31
N SER A 250 32.36 15.65 -0.43
CA SER A 250 33.12 16.63 0.37
C SER A 250 32.19 17.42 1.29
N ARG A 251 31.41 16.72 2.11
CA ARG A 251 31.08 17.24 3.44
C ARG A 251 31.69 16.32 4.46
N GLU A 252 32.77 16.79 5.07
CA GLU A 252 33.13 16.45 6.44
C GLU A 252 31.87 16.70 7.30
N ILE A 253 31.09 15.65 7.50
CA ILE A 253 30.20 15.58 8.64
C ILE A 253 31.12 15.16 9.77
N GLU A 254 31.60 16.14 10.53
CA GLU A 254 31.94 15.91 11.94
C GLU A 254 30.68 15.32 12.59
N ALA A 255 30.59 13.99 12.59
CA ALA A 255 29.63 13.25 13.37
C ALA A 255 30.04 13.41 14.83
N THR A 256 29.67 14.55 15.41
CA THR A 256 29.49 14.65 16.85
C THR A 256 28.30 13.74 17.14
N LEU A 257 28.58 12.50 17.50
CA LEU A 257 27.60 11.59 18.10
C LEU A 257 26.82 12.38 19.14
N PRO A 258 25.51 12.63 18.96
CA PRO A 258 24.71 13.08 20.08
C PRO A 258 24.80 11.94 21.10
N ALA A 259 25.33 12.24 22.28
CA ALA A 259 25.25 11.34 23.41
C ALA A 259 23.79 10.93 23.54
N SER A 260 23.49 9.65 23.25
CA SER A 260 22.20 9.08 23.57
C SER A 260 21.95 9.38 25.05
N PRO A 261 20.88 10.11 25.40
CA PRO A 261 20.50 10.19 26.79
C PRO A 261 20.28 8.76 27.23
N LEU A 262 21.06 8.30 28.22
CA LEU A 262 20.77 7.07 28.94
C LEU A 262 19.27 7.10 29.21
N ALA A 263 18.57 6.07 28.75
CA ALA A 263 17.21 5.78 29.17
C ALA A 263 17.21 5.72 30.70
N THR A 264 16.84 6.84 31.32
CA THR A 264 16.52 6.88 32.74
C THR A 264 15.37 5.90 32.91
N SER A 265 15.66 4.79 33.60
CA SER A 265 14.68 3.80 33.99
C SER A 265 13.45 4.51 34.56
N TYR A 266 12.32 4.44 33.84
CA TYR A 266 11.03 4.71 34.43
C TYR A 266 10.75 3.59 35.43
N ILE A 267 11.18 3.80 36.67
CA ILE A 267 10.65 3.10 37.83
C ILE A 267 9.20 3.57 37.92
N THR A 268 8.28 2.70 37.54
CA THR A 268 6.85 2.87 37.76
C THR A 268 6.58 2.76 39.25
N ASP A 269 6.43 3.91 39.91
CA ASP A 269 5.81 3.99 41.23
C ASP A 269 4.36 3.52 41.10
N LYS A 270 4.10 2.37 41.72
CA LYS A 270 2.79 1.76 41.85
C LYS A 270 2.01 2.55 42.91
N PRO A 271 0.88 3.21 42.60
CA PRO A 271 0.07 3.83 43.65
C PRO A 271 -0.61 2.73 44.48
N GLU A 272 -0.22 2.65 45.76
CA GLU A 272 -0.98 1.95 46.79
C GLU A 272 -2.38 2.56 46.87
N GLN A 273 -3.40 1.74 46.62
CA GLN A 273 -4.79 2.09 46.91
C GLN A 273 -5.06 1.92 48.40
N TYR A 274 -5.54 3.00 49.02
CA TYR A 274 -6.40 2.99 50.21
C TYR A 274 -7.86 3.14 49.77
#